data_AF-A0A316DFH2-F1
#
_entry.id   AF-A0A316DFH2-F1
#
_cell.length_a   1.000
_cell.length_b   1.000
_cell.length_c   1.000
_cell.angle_alpha   90.00
_cell.angle_beta   90.00
_cell.angle_gamma   90.00
#
_symmetry.space_group_name_H-M   'P 1'
#
loop_
_entity.id
_entity.type
_entity.pdbx_description
1 polymer ?
#
loop_
_entity_poly.entity_id
_entity_poly.type
_entity_poly.pdbx_seq_one_letter_code
_entity_poly.pdbx_strand_id
1 'polypeptide(L)' 'MPSWLKTQLSRAYREKDKRSIIMLNRAFFKYRSNLH' A
#
# COMPACT_ATOMS: atom_id res chain seq x y z
N MET A 1 -0.49 4.30 -9.29
CA MET A 1 -0.62 3.37 -8.14
C MET A 1 -1.72 2.38 -8.45
N PRO A 2 -1.52 1.07 -8.28
CA PRO A 2 -2.52 0.06 -8.62
C PRO A 2 -3.84 0.25 -7.86
N SER A 3 -4.98 -0.02 -8.52
CA SER A 3 -6.32 0.09 -7.93
C SER A 3 -6.50 -0.79 -6.68
N TRP A 4 -5.93 -1.99 -6.72
CA TRP A 4 -5.92 -2.91 -5.57
C TRP A 4 -5.18 -2.31 -4.36
N LEU A 5 -4.03 -1.65 -4.58
CA LEU A 5 -3.21 -1.09 -3.52
C LEU A 5 -3.89 0.10 -2.84
N LYS A 6 -4.59 0.92 -3.64
CA LYS A 6 -5.39 2.05 -3.13
C LYS A 6 -6.54 1.56 -2.22
N THR A 7 -7.24 0.51 -2.65
CA THR A 7 -8.33 -0.10 -1.89
C THR A 7 -7.85 -0.69 -0.56
N GLN A 8 -6.72 -1.40 -0.58
CA GLN A 8 -6.12 -1.99 0.63
C GLN A 8 -5.62 -0.91 1.60
N LEU A 9 -5.01 0.16 1.11
CA LEU A 9 -4.56 1.28 1.96
C LEU A 9 -5.73 2.02 2.61
N SER A 10 -6.80 2.30 1.86
CA SER A 10 -8.00 2.93 2.43
C SER A 10 -8.64 2.08 3.53
N ARG A 11 -8.67 0.75 3.34
CA ARG A 11 -9.18 -0.18 4.36
C ARG A 11 -8.27 -0.24 5.59
N ALA A 12 -6.96 -0.41 5.40
CA ALA A 12 -6.00 -0.44 6.50
C ALA A 12 -5.98 0.88 7.30
N TYR A 13 -6.17 2.02 6.63
CA TYR A 13 -6.31 3.32 7.27
C TYR A 13 -7.58 3.40 8.13
N ARG A 14 -8.72 2.93 7.60
CA ARG A 14 -9.99 2.91 8.33
C ARG A 14 -9.96 1.99 9.55
N GLU A 15 -9.31 0.83 9.43
CA GLU A 15 -9.13 -0.15 10.51
C GLU A 15 -7.99 0.22 11.48
N LYS A 16 -7.27 1.33 11.22
CA LYS A 16 -6.06 1.77 11.96
C LYS A 16 -4.97 0.69 12.05
N ASP A 17 -4.91 -0.19 11.06
CA ASP A 17 -3.89 -1.24 10.98
C ASP A 17 -2.57 -0.67 10.46
N LYS A 18 -1.74 -0.22 11.41
CA LYS A 18 -0.42 0.34 11.14
C LYS A 18 0.52 -0.66 10.44
N ARG A 19 0.40 -1.97 10.72
CA ARG A 19 1.27 -2.99 10.11
C ARG A 19 0.97 -3.11 8.63
N SER A 20 -0.31 -3.20 8.28
CA SER A 20 -0.75 -3.25 6.89
C SER A 20 -0.39 -1.99 6.13
N ILE A 21 -0.52 -0.80 6.72
CA ILE A 21 -0.10 0.47 6.09
C ILE A 21 1.41 0.45 5.76
N ILE A 22 2.27 0.04 6.70
CA ILE A 22 3.72 -0.02 6.48
C ILE A 22 4.05 -1.03 5.36
N MET A 23 3.42 -2.21 5.38
CA MET A 23 3.64 -3.24 4.36
C MET A 23 3.19 -2.78 2.97
N LEU A 24 2.01 -2.16 2.87
CA LEU A 24 1.47 -1.64 1.60
C LEU A 24 2.31 -0.49 1.06
N ASN A 25 2.85 0.38 1.92
CA ASN A 25 3.81 1.40 1.49
C ASN A 25 5.10 0.78 0.95
N ARG A 26 5.65 -0.25 1.61
CA ARG A 26 6.83 -0.97 1.08
C ARG A 26 6.54 -1.60 -0.29
N ALA A 27 5.35 -2.21 -0.44
CA ALA A 27 4.92 -2.76 -1.72
C ALA A 27 4.80 -1.68 -2.81
N PHE A 28 4.28 -0.50 -2.47
CA PHE A 28 4.23 0.65 -3.37
C PHE A 28 5.63 1.07 -3.85
N PHE A 29 6.57 1.23 -2.91
CA PHE A 29 7.94 1.62 -3.24
C PHE A 29 8.63 0.60 -4.15
N LYS A 30 8.46 -0.70 -3.88
CA LYS A 30 9.01 -1.77 -4.75
C LYS A 30 8.38 -1.75 -6.14
N TYR A 31 7.06 -1.60 -6.22
CA TYR A 31 6.35 -1.47 -7.50
C TYR A 31 6.84 -0.27 -8.31
N ARG A 32 7.01 0.88 -7.65
CA ARG A 32 7.50 2.12 -8.28
C ARG A 32 8.96 2.03 -8.70
N SER A 33 9.79 1.25 -7.99
CA SER A 33 11.18 0.99 -8.34
C SER A 33 11.35 0.04 -9.52
N ASN A 34 10.42 -0.90 -9.72
CA ASN A 34 10.40 -1.86 -10.84
C ASN A 34 9.70 -1.32 -12.11
N LEU A 35 9.19 -0.09 -12.05
CA LEU A 35 8.57 0.61 -13.19
C LEU A 35 9.58 1.50 -13.94
N HIS A 36 10.82 1.56 -13.46
CA HIS A 36 12.00 2.07 -14.16
C HIS A 36 12.75 0.89 -14.80
#